data_AF-A0A372ZJR9-F1
#
_entry.id   AF-A0A372ZJR9-F1
#
_cell.length_a   1.000
_cell.length_b   1.000
_cell.length_c   1.000
_cell.angle_alpha   90.00
_cell.angle_beta   90.00
_cell.angle_gamma   90.00
#
_symmetry.space_group_name_H-M   'P 1'
#
loop_
_entity.id
_entity.type
_entity.pdbx_description
1 polymer ?
#
loop_
_entity_poly.entity_id
_entity_poly.type
_entity_poly.pdbx_seq_one_letter_code
_entity_poly.pdbx_strand_id
1 'polypeptide(L)'
;MSREPNTRLADLFVLTGWSKGELARLVNRRGAAMGQLQLSTDTSRVRRWIEQGEIPRDPVPRVLAAVFTERLGRVVTTEDLGLERHRPTRSGADASAAVPWSPDRTAAVLTEFTGMDLMLNRRGLVGAGAALTAGAVIADSLKGWLGGDAVAYAASVPGPRQAVAGGGAHPAADVYDAGPVGLDEVESLEHSVQVFRAWDAARGGGLQRKAVVGQLNEVGGLLTHRHAPAVEQRLWLVAANLAVLAGWMSHDVGLEPTAQKYFMIAADSAKEAGDRPRAGEAISRAARQMVHLGRADEALDLMSAAKAAGGRLLPRTRAMLNTVEAWAHASIGHSQDTYRLLGEAEDLFTEEAPEPPPSWMQVFDEAELRGMQALVLRTLSEHDPGAAPEARRHAERVITLREGTGQLRSALFDRITLASVHLLTGEPDAARFQAKMVMNLIGQNSSHRTWDRLREMYRLTAQYRGLPVVDELREELGRALRAADAKNRRRLT
;
A
#
# COMPACT_ATOMS: atom_id res chain seq x y z
N MET A 1 4.31 13.73 34.80
CA MET A 1 4.10 12.97 33.56
C MET A 1 5.23 13.29 32.60
N SER A 2 6.24 12.45 32.53
CA SER A 2 7.30 12.56 31.52
C SER A 2 6.64 12.36 30.15
N ARG A 3 6.62 13.40 29.32
CA ARG A 3 6.10 13.29 27.96
C ARG A 3 7.20 12.68 27.08
N GLU A 4 6.90 11.57 26.42
CA GLU A 4 7.81 10.95 25.47
C GLU A 4 8.03 11.85 24.23
N PRO A 5 9.22 11.84 23.62
CA PRO A 5 9.46 12.55 22.36
C PRO A 5 8.53 12.08 21.23
N ASN A 6 8.08 13.01 20.38
CA ASN A 6 7.31 12.67 19.19
C ASN A 6 8.25 12.24 18.06
N THR A 7 8.54 10.94 18.01
CA THR A 7 9.42 10.32 17.01
C THR A 7 8.90 10.50 15.58
N ARG A 8 7.58 10.42 15.37
CA ARG A 8 6.95 10.63 14.05
C ARG A 8 7.21 12.03 13.48
N LEU A 9 6.98 13.07 14.28
CA LEU A 9 7.31 14.44 13.88
C LEU A 9 8.81 14.63 13.68
N ALA A 10 9.64 14.02 14.54
CA ALA A 10 11.10 14.12 14.46
C ALA A 10 11.63 13.54 13.14
N ASP A 11 11.17 12.36 12.75
CA ASP A 11 11.61 11.67 11.53
C ASP A 11 11.23 12.46 10.28
N LEU A 12 9.99 12.93 10.21
CA LEU A 12 9.54 13.78 9.10
C LEU A 12 10.31 15.11 9.08
N PHE A 13 10.59 15.70 10.24
CA PHE A 13 11.33 16.94 10.35
C PHE A 13 12.75 16.80 9.79
N VAL A 14 13.46 15.71 10.10
CA VAL A 14 14.79 15.43 9.55
C VAL A 14 14.77 15.39 8.01
N LEU A 15 13.75 14.78 7.41
CA LEU A 15 13.63 14.66 5.95
C LEU A 15 13.47 16.01 5.24
N THR A 16 12.95 17.04 5.93
CA THR A 16 12.74 18.36 5.32
C THR A 16 14.02 19.20 5.18
N GLY A 17 15.05 18.87 5.98
CA GLY A 17 16.28 19.67 6.12
C GLY A 17 16.09 21.03 6.79
N TRP A 18 14.94 21.30 7.40
CA TRP A 18 14.67 22.57 8.07
C TRP A 18 15.34 22.68 9.43
N SER A 19 15.69 23.90 9.81
CA SER A 19 15.91 24.27 11.21
C SER A 19 14.56 24.48 11.93
N LYS A 20 14.55 24.33 13.25
CA LYS A 20 13.34 24.51 14.06
C LYS A 20 12.76 25.92 13.91
N GLY A 21 13.64 26.92 13.72
CA GLY A 21 13.24 28.31 13.47
C GLY A 21 12.64 28.54 12.07
N GLU A 22 13.11 27.81 11.05
CA GLU A 22 12.49 27.84 9.71
C GLU A 22 11.09 27.23 9.74
N LEU A 23 10.91 26.09 10.40
CA LEU A 23 9.59 25.48 10.56
C LEU A 23 8.62 26.44 11.26
N ALA A 24 9.05 27.10 12.33
CA ALA A 24 8.22 28.10 13.02
C ALA A 24 7.77 29.24 12.09
N ARG A 25 8.70 29.77 11.26
CA ARG A 25 8.37 30.82 10.27
C ARG A 25 7.41 30.33 9.19
N LEU A 26 7.60 29.11 8.69
CA LEU A 26 6.73 28.51 7.67
C LEU A 26 5.32 28.27 8.21
N VAL A 27 5.21 27.79 9.44
CA VAL A 27 3.93 27.60 10.13
C VAL A 27 3.20 28.93 10.31
N ASN A 28 3.89 29.99 10.74
CA ASN A 28 3.27 31.33 10.85
C ASN A 28 2.82 31.87 9.50
N ARG A 29 3.67 31.74 8.47
CA ARG A 29 3.36 32.17 7.09
C ARG A 29 2.15 31.43 6.53
N ARG A 30 2.11 30.11 6.69
CA ARG A 30 1.01 29.26 6.20
C ARG A 30 -0.27 29.50 7.00
N GLY A 31 -0.17 29.69 8.32
CA GLY A 31 -1.28 30.12 9.17
C GLY A 31 -1.89 31.43 8.68
N ALA A 32 -1.06 32.45 8.43
CA ALA A 32 -1.53 33.73 7.87
C ALA A 32 -2.23 33.56 6.51
N ALA A 33 -1.68 32.74 5.60
CA ALA A 33 -2.29 32.43 4.31
C ALA A 33 -3.64 31.67 4.42
N MET A 34 -3.88 30.98 5.54
CA MET A 34 -5.14 30.32 5.88
C MET A 34 -6.10 31.21 6.69
N GLY A 35 -5.82 32.50 6.82
CA GLY A 35 -6.64 33.45 7.59
C GLY A 35 -6.41 33.43 9.11
N GLN A 36 -5.44 32.66 9.60
CA GLN A 36 -5.12 32.49 11.02
C GLN A 36 -4.05 33.51 11.47
N LEU A 37 -4.39 34.80 11.47
CA LEU A 37 -3.44 35.90 11.75
C LEU A 37 -2.89 35.94 13.19
N GLN A 38 -3.55 35.26 14.13
CA GLN A 38 -3.15 35.22 15.55
C GLN A 38 -2.13 34.11 15.86
N LEU A 39 -1.69 33.36 14.85
CA LEU A 39 -0.79 32.23 15.03
C LEU A 39 0.66 32.71 15.15
N SER A 40 1.20 32.65 16.37
CA SER A 40 2.60 32.96 16.67
C SER A 40 3.32 31.73 17.22
N THR A 41 4.02 31.04 16.34
CA THR A 41 4.90 29.90 16.64
C THR A 41 6.35 30.36 16.67
N ASP A 42 7.11 29.85 17.62
CA ASP A 42 8.55 30.09 17.77
C ASP A 42 9.34 28.77 17.79
N THR A 43 10.67 28.89 17.74
CA THR A 43 11.60 27.76 17.79
C THR A 43 11.40 26.89 19.05
N SER A 44 11.04 27.51 20.18
CA SER A 44 10.83 26.84 21.46
C SER A 44 9.58 25.96 21.45
N ARG A 45 8.49 26.38 20.81
CA ARG A 45 7.29 25.57 20.60
C ARG A 45 7.56 24.38 19.71
N VAL A 46 8.25 24.60 18.58
CA VAL A 46 8.67 23.50 17.69
C VAL A 46 9.52 22.48 18.44
N ARG A 47 10.45 22.95 19.28
CA ARG A 47 11.25 22.08 20.15
C ARG A 47 10.38 21.25 21.08
N ARG A 48 9.37 21.85 21.74
CA ARG A 48 8.46 21.15 22.64
C ARG A 48 7.60 20.11 21.92
N TRP A 49 7.17 20.37 20.68
CA TRP A 49 6.41 19.40 19.90
C TRP A 49 7.22 18.16 19.55
N ILE A 50 8.50 18.35 19.20
CA ILE A 50 9.40 17.26 18.80
C ILE A 50 9.96 16.51 20.02
N GLU A 51 10.58 17.22 20.94
CA GLU A 51 11.40 16.62 22.01
C GLU A 51 10.58 16.28 23.26
N GLN A 52 9.46 16.97 23.47
CA GLN A 52 8.61 16.79 24.66
C GLN A 52 7.22 16.28 24.31
N GLY A 53 7.00 15.85 23.05
CA GLY A 53 5.71 15.30 22.59
C GLY A 53 4.51 16.23 22.81
N GLU A 54 4.70 17.54 22.92
CA GLU A 54 3.60 18.46 23.17
C GLU A 54 2.72 18.58 21.92
N ILE A 55 1.45 18.19 22.02
CA ILE A 55 0.50 18.33 20.91
C ILE A 55 -0.07 19.76 20.90
N PRO A 56 0.21 20.57 19.87
CA PRO A 56 -0.30 21.93 19.79
C PRO A 56 -1.81 21.94 19.58
N ARG A 57 -2.47 23.02 20.00
CA ARG A 57 -3.92 23.21 19.80
C ARG A 57 -4.23 23.58 18.36
N ASP A 58 -5.45 23.28 17.92
CA ASP A 58 -5.95 23.75 16.62
C ASP A 58 -5.77 25.27 16.46
N PRO A 59 -5.38 25.74 15.27
CA PRO A 59 -5.25 25.00 14.00
C PRO A 59 -3.85 24.38 13.75
N VAL A 60 -2.91 24.51 14.69
CA VAL A 60 -1.48 24.32 14.44
C VAL A 60 -1.14 22.93 13.88
N PRO A 61 -1.74 21.81 14.35
CA PRO A 61 -1.53 20.50 13.73
C PRO A 61 -1.82 20.49 12.23
N ARG A 62 -2.93 21.12 11.81
CA ARG A 62 -3.35 21.21 10.40
C ARG A 62 -2.38 22.04 9.56
N VAL A 63 -1.90 23.14 10.13
CA VAL A 63 -0.91 23.99 9.46
C VAL A 63 0.43 23.25 9.29
N LEU A 64 0.86 22.49 10.30
CA LEU A 64 2.04 21.63 10.20
C LEU A 64 1.88 20.58 9.10
N ALA A 65 0.78 19.83 9.10
CA ALA A 65 0.46 18.85 8.06
C ALA A 65 0.58 19.45 6.64
N ALA A 66 0.02 20.64 6.42
CA ALA A 66 0.09 21.34 5.14
C ALA A 66 1.52 21.76 4.76
N VAL A 67 2.28 22.32 5.71
CA VAL A 67 3.67 22.75 5.49
C VAL A 67 4.57 21.56 5.13
N PHE A 68 4.45 20.45 5.85
CA PHE A 68 5.20 19.22 5.56
C PHE A 68 4.79 18.58 4.24
N THR A 69 3.49 18.61 3.91
CA THR A 69 2.96 18.11 2.64
C THR A 69 3.59 18.85 1.45
N GLU A 70 3.63 20.18 1.51
CA GLU A 70 4.22 21.02 0.47
C GLU A 70 5.72 20.74 0.29
N ARG A 71 6.45 20.56 1.39
CA ARG A 71 7.90 20.33 1.37
C ARG A 71 8.29 18.97 0.86
N LEU A 72 7.59 17.92 1.29
CA LEU A 72 7.96 16.54 1.00
C LEU A 72 7.35 16.04 -0.31
N GLY A 73 6.53 16.86 -0.98
CA GLY A 73 5.91 16.51 -2.26
C GLY A 73 4.96 15.30 -2.16
N ARG A 74 4.53 14.95 -0.95
CA ARG A 74 3.61 13.86 -0.62
C ARG A 74 2.68 14.30 0.49
N VAL A 75 1.50 13.69 0.59
CA VAL A 75 0.57 13.98 1.68
C VAL A 75 1.18 13.60 3.03
N VAL A 76 1.11 14.54 3.97
CA VAL A 76 1.45 14.37 5.37
C VAL A 76 0.26 14.81 6.20
N THR A 77 -0.33 13.89 6.94
CA THR A 77 -1.48 14.14 7.83
C THR A 77 -1.02 14.54 9.24
N THR A 78 -1.95 14.99 10.08
CA THR A 78 -1.66 15.25 11.50
C THR A 78 -1.26 13.99 12.26
N GLU A 79 -1.78 12.84 11.85
CA GLU A 79 -1.43 11.52 12.38
C GLU A 79 -0.02 11.10 11.97
N ASP A 80 0.36 11.32 10.71
CA ASP A 80 1.72 11.05 10.22
C ASP A 80 2.76 11.87 11.01
N LEU A 81 2.36 13.05 11.52
CA LEU A 81 3.17 13.89 12.41
C LEU A 81 3.02 13.53 13.90
N GLY A 82 2.21 12.53 14.27
CA GLY A 82 1.97 12.15 15.66
C GLY A 82 1.27 13.23 16.50
N LEU A 83 0.46 14.11 15.88
CA LEU A 83 -0.19 15.26 16.53
C LEU A 83 -1.66 15.01 16.89
N GLU A 84 -2.09 13.76 16.94
CA GLU A 84 -3.43 13.40 17.39
C GLU A 84 -3.47 13.16 18.90
N ARG A 85 -4.43 13.80 19.58
CA ARG A 85 -4.71 13.49 20.99
C ARG A 85 -5.47 12.17 21.05
N HIS A 86 -4.77 11.09 21.41
CA HIS A 86 -5.43 9.88 21.86
C HIS A 86 -6.18 10.22 23.16
N ARG A 87 -7.49 10.47 23.05
CA ARG A 87 -8.36 10.37 24.22
C ARG A 87 -8.37 8.89 24.59
N PRO A 88 -8.03 8.49 25.83
CA PRO A 88 -8.37 7.17 26.29
C PRO A 88 -9.89 7.08 26.19
N THR A 89 -10.38 6.23 25.31
CA THR A 89 -11.77 5.80 25.35
C THR A 89 -11.98 5.21 26.74
N ARG A 90 -12.76 5.91 27.58
CA ARG A 90 -13.27 5.32 28.80
C ARG A 90 -14.04 4.07 28.38
N SER A 91 -13.52 2.90 28.73
CA SER A 91 -14.31 1.69 28.78
C SER A 91 -15.53 1.97 29.66
N GLY A 92 -16.73 1.88 29.09
CA GLY A 92 -17.98 2.10 29.81
C GLY A 92 -18.76 3.37 29.46
N ALA A 93 -18.83 3.74 28.19
CA ALA A 93 -19.98 4.49 27.67
C ALA A 93 -20.51 3.72 26.46
N ASP A 94 -21.82 3.49 26.47
CA ASP A 94 -22.57 2.56 25.64
C ASP A 94 -22.09 2.40 24.20
N ALA A 95 -22.17 1.16 23.74
CA ALA A 95 -22.21 0.80 22.33
C ALA A 95 -23.43 1.47 21.65
N SER A 96 -23.37 2.78 21.46
CA SER A 96 -24.23 3.47 20.51
C SER A 96 -23.73 3.05 19.13
N ALA A 97 -24.48 2.15 18.51
CA ALA A 97 -24.41 1.72 17.12
C ALA A 97 -23.37 2.46 16.28
N ALA A 98 -22.30 1.76 15.91
CA ALA A 98 -21.41 2.20 14.86
C ALA A 98 -22.27 2.52 13.63
N VAL A 99 -22.43 3.80 13.32
CA VAL A 99 -23.15 4.24 12.12
C VAL A 99 -22.45 3.58 10.94
N PRO A 100 -23.15 2.76 10.13
CA PRO A 100 -22.54 2.12 8.97
C PRO A 100 -21.93 3.19 8.06
N TRP A 101 -20.73 2.95 7.54
CA TRP A 101 -20.19 3.75 6.45
C TRP A 101 -21.22 3.80 5.32
N SER A 102 -21.62 5.00 4.91
CA SER A 102 -22.46 5.20 3.74
C SER A 102 -21.58 5.26 2.48
N PRO A 103 -22.08 4.80 1.31
CA PRO A 103 -21.36 4.91 0.04
C PRO A 103 -20.85 6.33 -0.25
N ASP A 104 -21.65 7.34 0.10
CA ASP A 104 -21.31 8.77 -0.04
C ASP A 104 -20.03 9.14 0.75
N ARG A 105 -19.80 8.50 1.90
CA ARG A 105 -18.60 8.72 2.73
C ARG A 105 -17.37 8.07 2.11
N THR A 106 -17.51 6.87 1.54
CA THR A 106 -16.42 6.17 0.82
C THR A 106 -15.97 6.99 -0.38
N ALA A 107 -16.92 7.54 -1.16
CA ALA A 107 -16.61 8.38 -2.33
C ALA A 107 -15.92 9.69 -1.91
N ALA A 108 -16.43 10.35 -0.86
CA ALA A 108 -15.81 11.57 -0.33
C ALA A 108 -14.36 11.33 0.16
N VAL A 109 -14.12 10.24 0.91
CA VAL A 109 -12.78 9.90 1.40
C VAL A 109 -11.84 9.60 0.23
N LEU A 110 -12.29 8.86 -0.77
CA LEU A 110 -11.52 8.55 -1.98
C LEU A 110 -11.14 9.84 -2.74
N THR A 111 -12.12 10.71 -3.03
CA THR A 111 -11.89 11.96 -3.77
C THR A 111 -11.01 12.94 -3.00
N GLU A 112 -11.23 13.08 -1.68
CA GLU A 112 -10.40 13.93 -0.82
C GLU A 112 -8.96 13.42 -0.79
N PHE A 113 -8.76 12.12 -0.52
CA PHE A 113 -7.42 11.54 -0.41
C PHE A 113 -6.64 11.60 -1.73
N THR A 114 -7.27 11.26 -2.85
CA THR A 114 -6.64 11.35 -4.18
C THR A 114 -6.35 12.80 -4.58
N GLY A 115 -7.26 13.74 -4.29
CA GLY A 115 -7.04 15.16 -4.53
C GLY A 115 -5.92 15.75 -3.67
N MET A 116 -5.77 15.29 -2.43
CA MET A 116 -4.63 15.63 -1.58
C MET A 116 -3.32 15.05 -2.15
N ASP A 117 -3.33 13.79 -2.58
CA ASP A 117 -2.16 13.09 -3.12
C ASP A 117 -1.64 13.68 -4.43
N LEU A 118 -2.54 14.21 -5.26
CA LEU A 118 -2.21 14.94 -6.49
C LEU A 118 -1.88 16.42 -6.24
N MET A 119 -2.03 16.91 -5.01
CA MET A 119 -1.92 18.32 -4.65
C MET A 119 -2.91 19.24 -5.40
N LEU A 120 -4.03 18.69 -5.87
CA LEU A 120 -5.11 19.43 -6.54
C LEU A 120 -5.96 20.20 -5.51
N ASN A 121 -6.18 19.62 -4.33
CA ASN A 121 -6.92 20.25 -3.23
C ASN A 121 -6.01 21.07 -2.30
N ARG A 122 -5.44 22.18 -2.77
CA ARG A 122 -4.60 23.08 -1.94
C ARG A 122 -5.35 23.81 -0.81
N ARG A 123 -6.68 23.72 -0.76
CA ARG A 123 -7.56 24.41 0.22
C ARG A 123 -8.58 23.52 0.96
N GLY A 124 -8.70 22.23 0.65
CA GLY A 124 -9.58 21.29 1.35
C GLY A 124 -8.81 20.44 2.35
N LEU A 125 -8.38 21.03 3.47
CA LEU A 125 -7.57 20.34 4.50
C LEU A 125 -8.42 19.88 5.70
N VAL A 126 -9.67 19.45 5.46
CA VAL A 126 -10.64 19.21 6.53
C VAL A 126 -11.55 18.03 6.16
N GLY A 127 -11.29 16.85 6.74
CA GLY A 127 -12.27 15.75 6.72
C GLY A 127 -11.70 14.34 6.89
N ALA A 128 -10.99 13.83 5.89
CA ALA A 128 -10.75 12.39 5.74
C ALA A 128 -9.68 11.80 6.67
N GLY A 129 -8.80 12.63 7.23
CA GLY A 129 -7.70 12.18 8.08
C GLY A 129 -8.16 11.29 9.24
N ALA A 130 -9.27 11.63 9.89
CA ALA A 130 -9.79 10.91 11.05
C ALA A 130 -10.66 9.68 10.71
N ALA A 131 -11.01 9.44 9.43
CA ALA A 131 -11.81 8.29 9.02
C ALA A 131 -10.94 7.07 8.64
N LEU A 132 -9.70 7.33 8.19
CA LEU A 132 -8.74 6.29 7.77
C LEU A 132 -7.73 5.91 8.86
N THR A 133 -7.73 6.59 10.01
CA THR A 133 -6.80 6.41 11.15
C THR A 133 -7.04 5.15 11.99
N ALA A 134 -7.91 4.24 11.54
CA ALA A 134 -8.27 3.06 12.30
C ALA A 134 -8.11 1.78 11.46
N GLY A 135 -6.90 1.50 10.99
CA GLY A 135 -6.61 0.29 10.20
C GLY A 135 -7.11 -1.01 10.86
N ALA A 136 -7.04 -1.11 12.19
CA ALA A 136 -7.61 -2.22 12.95
C ALA A 136 -9.15 -2.22 12.98
N VAL A 137 -9.79 -1.06 13.16
CA VAL A 137 -11.27 -0.93 13.19
C VAL A 137 -11.88 -1.17 11.80
N ILE A 138 -11.18 -0.75 10.74
CA ILE A 138 -11.56 -0.97 9.35
C ILE A 138 -11.43 -2.46 9.01
N ALA A 139 -10.33 -3.12 9.41
CA ALA A 139 -10.16 -4.56 9.22
C ALA A 139 -11.25 -5.36 9.95
N ASP A 140 -11.61 -5.00 11.19
CA ASP A 140 -12.67 -5.68 11.93
C ASP A 140 -14.06 -5.50 11.30
N SER A 141 -14.40 -4.29 10.86
CA SER A 141 -15.66 -4.04 10.16
C SER A 141 -15.74 -4.78 8.82
N LEU A 142 -14.64 -4.84 8.07
CA LEU A 142 -14.57 -5.58 6.81
C LEU A 142 -14.64 -7.09 7.05
N LYS A 143 -13.97 -7.59 8.09
CA LYS A 143 -13.99 -9.00 8.49
C LYS A 143 -15.41 -9.49 8.78
N GLY A 144 -16.21 -8.73 9.53
CA GLY A 144 -17.62 -9.07 9.80
C GLY A 144 -18.49 -9.11 8.53
N TRP A 145 -18.26 -8.19 7.58
CA TRP A 145 -18.98 -8.18 6.30
C TRP A 145 -18.54 -9.30 5.33
N LEU A 146 -17.25 -9.62 5.32
CA LEU A 146 -16.68 -10.72 4.54
C LEU A 146 -17.14 -12.09 5.07
N GLY A 147 -17.17 -12.27 6.39
CA GLY A 147 -17.67 -13.48 7.06
C GLY A 147 -19.16 -13.74 6.85
N GLY A 148 -19.93 -12.67 6.64
CA GLY A 148 -21.39 -12.74 6.45
C GLY A 148 -22.19 -12.57 7.74
N ASP A 149 -21.55 -12.25 8.86
CA ASP A 149 -22.20 -11.92 10.14
C ASP A 149 -22.89 -10.55 10.08
N ALA A 150 -22.41 -9.65 9.20
CA ALA A 150 -23.13 -8.43 8.85
C ALA A 150 -24.21 -8.72 7.79
N VAL A 151 -25.34 -9.24 8.25
CA VAL A 151 -26.56 -9.39 7.44
C VAL A 151 -27.01 -8.01 6.94
N ALA A 152 -26.97 -7.83 5.62
CA ALA A 152 -27.96 -7.11 4.81
C ALA A 152 -28.76 -5.94 5.45
N TYR A 153 -28.10 -4.93 6.01
CA TYR A 153 -28.76 -3.67 6.39
C TYR A 153 -28.42 -2.49 5.46
N ALA A 154 -27.38 -2.62 4.63
CA ALA A 154 -26.98 -1.55 3.69
C ALA A 154 -27.86 -1.49 2.42
N ALA A 155 -28.56 -2.58 2.07
CA ALA A 155 -29.38 -2.64 0.86
C ALA A 155 -30.78 -2.03 1.01
N SER A 156 -31.22 -1.70 2.23
CA SER A 156 -32.60 -1.27 2.52
C SER A 156 -32.74 0.11 3.16
N VAL A 157 -31.64 0.85 3.35
CA VAL A 157 -31.70 2.23 3.88
C VAL A 157 -31.31 3.21 2.78
N PRO A 158 -32.27 3.96 2.19
CA PRO A 158 -31.94 5.15 1.42
C PRO A 158 -31.35 6.16 2.40
N GLY A 159 -30.02 6.24 2.49
CA GLY A 159 -29.35 7.27 3.28
C GLY A 159 -29.74 8.66 2.75
N PRO A 160 -29.87 9.68 3.62
CA PRO A 160 -30.22 11.03 3.20
C PRO A 160 -29.05 11.67 2.45
N ARG A 161 -29.07 11.56 1.12
CA ARG A 161 -28.10 12.14 0.19
C ARG A 161 -28.33 13.66 0.08
N GLN A 162 -27.74 14.45 0.98
CA GLN A 162 -27.63 15.89 0.79
C GLN A 162 -26.36 16.20 0.00
N ALA A 163 -26.53 16.79 -1.18
CA ALA A 163 -25.49 17.62 -1.78
C ALA A 163 -25.06 18.63 -0.72
N VAL A 164 -23.75 18.75 -0.46
CA VAL A 164 -23.22 19.83 0.39
C VAL A 164 -23.35 21.13 -0.39
N ALA A 165 -24.57 21.65 -0.50
CA ALA A 165 -24.85 23.03 -0.84
C ALA A 165 -24.82 23.84 0.48
N GLY A 166 -23.63 23.95 1.07
CA GLY A 166 -23.36 24.89 2.15
C GLY A 166 -22.84 26.19 1.56
N GLY A 167 -23.70 27.20 1.49
CA GLY A 167 -23.44 28.49 0.84
C GLY A 167 -22.15 29.17 1.29
N GLY A 168 -21.18 29.21 0.37
CA GLY A 168 -20.07 30.14 0.35
C GLY A 168 -19.74 30.37 -1.12
N ALA A 169 -19.75 31.62 -1.56
CA ALA A 169 -19.53 31.98 -2.97
C ALA A 169 -18.30 31.25 -3.55
N HIS A 170 -18.53 30.31 -4.46
CA HIS A 170 -17.50 29.65 -5.25
C HIS A 170 -16.96 30.66 -6.28
N PRO A 171 -15.70 31.14 -6.20
CA PRO A 171 -15.10 31.87 -7.30
C PRO A 171 -14.42 30.86 -8.23
N ALA A 172 -14.88 30.86 -9.49
CA ALA A 172 -14.38 30.13 -10.65
C ALA A 172 -14.56 28.60 -10.63
N ALA A 173 -15.52 28.16 -11.45
CA ALA A 173 -15.72 26.78 -11.84
C ALA A 173 -14.44 26.16 -12.41
N ASP A 174 -14.07 24.96 -11.94
CA ASP A 174 -13.36 24.02 -12.80
C ASP A 174 -14.31 23.67 -13.94
N VAL A 175 -13.89 23.89 -15.18
CA VAL A 175 -14.73 23.80 -16.39
C VAL A 175 -15.06 22.34 -16.78
N TYR A 176 -14.73 21.37 -15.92
CA TYR A 176 -15.01 19.95 -16.09
C TYR A 176 -15.61 19.37 -14.80
N ASP A 177 -16.88 19.70 -14.55
CA ASP A 177 -17.69 18.95 -13.60
C ASP A 177 -18.11 17.65 -14.29
N ALA A 178 -17.66 16.50 -13.76
CA ALA A 178 -17.86 15.21 -14.38
C ALA A 178 -19.32 14.80 -14.20
N GLY A 179 -20.17 15.13 -15.18
CA GLY A 179 -21.60 14.78 -15.16
C GLY A 179 -21.87 13.28 -15.04
N PRO A 180 -23.15 12.86 -14.86
CA PRO A 180 -23.51 11.45 -14.81
C PRO A 180 -23.04 10.73 -16.08
N VAL A 181 -22.58 9.48 -15.93
CA VAL A 181 -21.98 8.68 -17.01
C VAL A 181 -22.85 7.48 -17.35
N GLY A 182 -22.74 7.02 -18.60
CA GLY A 182 -23.36 5.82 -19.11
C GLY A 182 -22.44 4.59 -19.06
N LEU A 183 -22.89 3.51 -19.68
CA LEU A 183 -22.13 2.25 -19.73
C LEU A 183 -20.86 2.37 -20.59
N ASP A 184 -20.90 3.16 -21.66
CA ASP A 184 -19.77 3.33 -22.59
C ASP A 184 -18.59 4.03 -21.91
N GLU A 185 -18.84 5.06 -21.09
CA GLU A 185 -17.79 5.72 -20.31
C GLU A 185 -17.21 4.77 -19.25
N VAL A 186 -18.04 3.95 -18.60
CA VAL A 186 -17.58 2.94 -17.64
C VAL A 186 -16.71 1.89 -18.33
N GLU A 187 -17.07 1.43 -19.53
CA GLU A 187 -16.25 0.50 -20.32
C GLU A 187 -14.89 1.10 -20.67
N SER A 188 -14.85 2.40 -21.01
CA SER A 188 -13.61 3.12 -21.26
C SER A 188 -12.71 3.20 -20.00
N LEU A 189 -13.32 3.42 -18.83
CA LEU A 189 -12.61 3.41 -17.54
C LEU A 189 -12.07 2.02 -17.19
N GLU A 190 -12.85 0.97 -17.41
CA GLU A 190 -12.44 -0.43 -17.22
C GLU A 190 -11.28 -0.80 -18.16
N HIS A 191 -11.32 -0.35 -19.42
CA HIS A 191 -10.22 -0.52 -20.36
C HIS A 191 -8.96 0.22 -19.88
N SER A 192 -9.11 1.45 -19.36
CA SER A 192 -8.00 2.23 -18.81
C SER A 192 -7.32 1.52 -17.63
N VAL A 193 -8.08 0.83 -16.78
CA VAL A 193 -7.54 -0.05 -15.72
C VAL A 193 -6.64 -1.14 -16.31
N GLN A 194 -7.04 -1.78 -17.41
CA GLN A 194 -6.22 -2.82 -18.06
C GLN A 194 -4.91 -2.26 -18.61
N VAL A 195 -4.96 -1.08 -19.21
CA VAL A 195 -3.75 -0.37 -19.69
C VAL A 195 -2.79 -0.08 -18.53
N PHE A 196 -3.30 0.45 -17.41
CA PHE A 196 -2.47 0.72 -16.24
C PHE A 196 -1.87 -0.55 -15.63
N ARG A 197 -2.63 -1.66 -15.58
CA ARG A 197 -2.14 -2.98 -15.13
C ARG A 197 -0.98 -3.47 -16.00
N ALA A 198 -1.15 -3.45 -17.32
CA ALA A 198 -0.12 -3.87 -18.26
C ALA A 198 1.16 -3.02 -18.15
N TRP A 199 1.00 -1.71 -17.96
CA TRP A 199 2.14 -0.81 -17.75
C TRP A 199 2.89 -1.07 -16.44
N ASP A 200 2.17 -1.29 -15.33
CA ASP A 200 2.81 -1.64 -14.05
C ASP A 200 3.62 -2.93 -14.15
N ALA A 201 3.05 -3.97 -14.80
CA ALA A 201 3.72 -5.25 -15.00
C ALA A 201 5.03 -5.12 -15.81
N ALA A 202 5.07 -4.23 -16.81
CA ALA A 202 6.21 -4.07 -17.70
C ALA A 202 7.40 -3.29 -17.09
N ARG A 203 7.14 -2.22 -16.32
CA ARG A 203 8.18 -1.24 -15.95
C ARG A 203 8.31 -0.92 -14.45
N GLY A 204 7.37 -1.36 -13.61
CA GLY A 204 7.31 -1.00 -12.19
C GLY A 204 6.83 0.43 -11.98
N GLY A 205 5.65 0.58 -11.39
CA GLY A 205 4.76 1.73 -11.58
C GLY A 205 5.06 3.04 -10.85
N GLY A 206 6.31 3.35 -10.52
CA GLY A 206 6.65 4.64 -9.92
C GLY A 206 6.40 5.83 -10.87
N LEU A 207 6.64 5.67 -12.17
CA LEU A 207 6.57 6.77 -13.14
C LEU A 207 5.12 7.17 -13.47
N GLN A 208 4.18 6.22 -13.49
CA GLN A 208 2.79 6.43 -13.91
C GLN A 208 1.82 6.59 -12.73
N ARG A 209 2.29 6.51 -11.49
CA ARG A 209 1.45 6.61 -10.28
C ARG A 209 0.48 7.78 -10.32
N LYS A 210 0.93 8.97 -10.71
CA LYS A 210 0.07 10.16 -10.76
C LYS A 210 -1.07 10.04 -11.78
N ALA A 211 -0.87 9.32 -12.88
CA ALA A 211 -1.94 9.08 -13.85
C ALA A 211 -3.02 8.17 -13.27
N VAL A 212 -2.62 7.10 -12.58
CA VAL A 212 -3.57 6.18 -11.90
C VAL A 212 -4.35 6.91 -10.80
N VAL A 213 -3.66 7.72 -9.99
CA VAL A 213 -4.31 8.51 -8.93
C VAL A 213 -5.23 9.58 -9.53
N GLY A 214 -4.85 10.19 -10.66
CA GLY A 214 -5.70 11.11 -11.43
C GLY A 214 -6.99 10.45 -11.89
N GLN A 215 -6.89 9.28 -12.51
CA GLN A 215 -8.07 8.52 -12.94
C GLN A 215 -8.96 8.12 -11.75
N LEU A 216 -8.35 7.71 -10.64
CA LEU A 216 -9.10 7.38 -9.42
C LEU A 216 -9.81 8.61 -8.86
N ASN A 217 -9.19 9.79 -8.89
CA ASN A 217 -9.81 11.04 -8.46
C ASN A 217 -11.02 11.39 -9.32
N GLU A 218 -10.91 11.25 -10.64
CA GLU A 218 -12.01 11.46 -11.58
C GLU A 218 -13.19 10.50 -11.31
N VAL A 219 -12.90 9.20 -11.14
CA VAL A 219 -13.92 8.20 -10.75
C VAL A 219 -14.56 8.54 -9.42
N GLY A 220 -13.78 9.04 -8.46
CA GLY A 220 -14.29 9.56 -7.20
C GLY A 220 -15.29 10.71 -7.37
N GLY A 221 -15.01 11.64 -8.29
CA GLY A 221 -15.93 12.71 -8.68
C GLY A 221 -17.23 12.15 -9.28
N LEU A 222 -17.11 11.21 -10.23
CA LEU A 222 -18.26 10.54 -10.83
C LEU A 222 -19.17 9.86 -9.80
N LEU A 223 -18.58 9.20 -8.80
CA LEU A 223 -19.29 8.52 -7.72
C LEU A 223 -20.07 9.46 -6.79
N THR A 224 -19.88 10.79 -6.88
CA THR A 224 -20.72 11.76 -6.14
C THR A 224 -22.10 11.97 -6.78
N HIS A 225 -22.28 11.56 -8.04
CA HIS A 225 -23.55 11.64 -8.75
C HIS A 225 -24.35 10.34 -8.61
N ARG A 226 -25.68 10.44 -8.81
CA ARG A 226 -26.55 9.25 -8.87
C ARG A 226 -26.46 8.61 -10.25
N HIS A 227 -26.25 7.31 -10.28
CA HIS A 227 -26.25 6.50 -11.49
C HIS A 227 -27.29 5.37 -11.41
N ALA A 228 -27.52 4.68 -12.51
CA ALA A 228 -28.26 3.42 -12.47
C ALA A 228 -27.46 2.37 -11.64
N PRO A 229 -28.12 1.46 -10.88
CA PRO A 229 -27.42 0.52 -10.00
C PRO A 229 -26.31 -0.30 -10.68
N ALA A 230 -26.51 -0.71 -11.94
CA ALA A 230 -25.51 -1.44 -12.70
C ALA A 230 -24.27 -0.59 -13.05
N VAL A 231 -24.45 0.70 -13.32
CA VAL A 231 -23.36 1.65 -13.59
C VAL A 231 -22.61 1.97 -12.29
N GLU A 232 -23.35 2.22 -11.20
CA GLU A 232 -22.78 2.50 -9.88
C GLU A 232 -21.90 1.34 -9.38
N GLN A 233 -22.39 0.11 -9.49
CA GLN A 233 -21.62 -1.09 -9.12
C GLN A 233 -20.30 -1.20 -9.91
N ARG A 234 -20.35 -0.99 -11.23
CA ARG A 234 -19.15 -1.06 -12.09
C ARG A 234 -18.17 0.08 -11.80
N LEU A 235 -18.64 1.30 -11.54
CA LEU A 235 -17.80 2.42 -11.11
C LEU A 235 -17.06 2.12 -9.80
N TRP A 236 -17.75 1.52 -8.82
CA TRP A 236 -17.11 1.07 -7.57
C TRP A 236 -16.04 -0.01 -7.81
N LEU A 237 -16.28 -0.95 -8.74
CA LEU A 237 -15.24 -1.92 -9.15
C LEU A 237 -14.05 -1.25 -9.83
N VAL A 238 -14.28 -0.26 -10.70
CA VAL A 238 -13.22 0.55 -11.32
C VAL A 238 -12.40 1.25 -10.23
N ALA A 239 -13.07 1.90 -9.27
CA ALA A 239 -12.42 2.54 -8.13
C ALA A 239 -11.57 1.55 -7.32
N ALA A 240 -12.11 0.38 -6.99
CA ALA A 240 -11.38 -0.67 -6.28
C ALA A 240 -10.14 -1.17 -7.05
N ASN A 241 -10.25 -1.27 -8.37
CA ASN A 241 -9.14 -1.68 -9.22
C ASN A 241 -8.03 -0.62 -9.32
N LEU A 242 -8.39 0.64 -9.55
CA LEU A 242 -7.46 1.76 -9.57
C LEU A 242 -6.79 1.99 -8.21
N ALA A 243 -7.53 1.86 -7.11
CA ALA A 243 -7.00 2.02 -5.76
C ALA A 243 -5.97 0.95 -5.41
N VAL A 244 -6.15 -0.33 -5.79
CA VAL A 244 -5.10 -1.34 -5.62
C VAL A 244 -3.85 -1.01 -6.43
N LEU A 245 -3.99 -0.50 -7.67
CA LEU A 245 -2.85 -0.09 -8.47
C LEU A 245 -2.13 1.10 -7.83
N ALA A 246 -2.86 2.11 -7.37
CA ALA A 246 -2.30 3.25 -6.66
C ALA A 246 -1.58 2.82 -5.37
N GLY A 247 -2.12 1.83 -4.65
CA GLY A 247 -1.49 1.22 -3.48
C GLY A 247 -0.16 0.55 -3.82
N TRP A 248 -0.15 -0.33 -4.82
CA TRP A 248 1.07 -1.00 -5.29
C TRP A 248 2.12 -0.02 -5.78
N MET A 249 1.73 0.95 -6.60
CA MET A 249 2.64 1.97 -7.10
C MET A 249 3.20 2.85 -6.00
N SER A 250 2.41 3.15 -4.96
CA SER A 250 2.87 3.89 -3.78
C SER A 250 3.88 3.08 -2.96
N HIS A 251 3.63 1.79 -2.76
CA HIS A 251 4.56 0.88 -2.09
C HIS A 251 5.86 0.72 -2.90
N ASP A 252 5.77 0.61 -4.24
CA ASP A 252 6.92 0.52 -5.12
C ASP A 252 7.83 1.76 -5.07
N VAL A 253 7.34 2.93 -4.64
CA VAL A 253 8.15 4.15 -4.44
C VAL A 253 8.42 4.49 -2.97
N GLY A 254 8.09 3.59 -2.05
CA GLY A 254 8.36 3.74 -0.61
C GLY A 254 7.38 4.66 0.14
N LEU A 255 6.22 4.97 -0.43
CA LEU A 255 5.16 5.75 0.23
C LEU A 255 4.25 4.84 1.06
N GLU A 256 4.82 4.20 2.09
CA GLU A 256 4.16 3.12 2.83
C GLU A 256 2.81 3.50 3.47
N PRO A 257 2.66 4.64 4.19
CA PRO A 257 1.37 5.01 4.77
C PRO A 257 0.32 5.30 3.70
N THR A 258 0.75 5.85 2.56
CA THR A 258 -0.11 6.16 1.43
C THR A 258 -0.58 4.87 0.74
N ALA A 259 0.30 3.89 0.57
CA ALA A 259 -0.02 2.59 0.01
C ALA A 259 -1.09 1.86 0.84
N GLN A 260 -0.91 1.82 2.17
CA GLN A 260 -1.86 1.20 3.08
C GLN A 260 -3.25 1.83 2.96
N LYS A 261 -3.33 3.17 2.92
CA LYS A 261 -4.60 3.90 2.74
C LYS A 261 -5.28 3.55 1.42
N TYR A 262 -4.54 3.44 0.32
CA TYR A 262 -5.09 3.02 -0.96
C TYR A 262 -5.62 1.58 -0.96
N PHE A 263 -4.96 0.64 -0.27
CA PHE A 263 -5.48 -0.72 -0.14
C PHE A 263 -6.79 -0.77 0.67
N MET A 264 -6.93 0.07 1.70
CA MET A 264 -8.19 0.18 2.45
C MET A 264 -9.29 0.81 1.60
N ILE A 265 -9.01 1.92 0.89
CA ILE A 265 -9.96 2.52 -0.07
C ILE A 265 -10.41 1.50 -1.11
N ALA A 266 -9.51 0.64 -1.58
CA ALA A 266 -9.85 -0.42 -2.51
C ALA A 266 -10.79 -1.47 -1.91
N ALA A 267 -10.54 -1.89 -0.67
CA ALA A 267 -11.39 -2.85 0.04
C ALA A 267 -12.80 -2.28 0.29
N ASP A 268 -12.89 -1.02 0.70
CA ASP A 268 -14.18 -0.34 0.90
C ASP A 268 -14.91 -0.13 -0.43
N SER A 269 -14.21 0.29 -1.49
CA SER A 269 -14.82 0.42 -2.84
C SER A 269 -15.37 -0.92 -3.34
N ALA A 270 -14.65 -2.02 -3.10
CA ALA A 270 -15.13 -3.36 -3.45
C ALA A 270 -16.33 -3.79 -2.59
N LYS A 271 -16.37 -3.37 -1.32
CA LYS A 271 -17.53 -3.57 -0.45
C LYS A 271 -18.76 -2.83 -0.96
N GLU A 272 -18.63 -1.57 -1.40
CA GLU A 272 -19.74 -0.82 -2.01
C GLU A 272 -20.24 -1.48 -3.31
N ALA A 273 -19.34 -2.10 -4.09
CA ALA A 273 -19.71 -2.91 -5.26
C ALA A 273 -20.33 -4.28 -4.90
N GLY A 274 -20.28 -4.71 -3.64
CA GLY A 274 -20.70 -6.05 -3.20
C GLY A 274 -19.72 -7.18 -3.57
N ASP A 275 -18.51 -6.87 -4.03
CA ASP A 275 -17.50 -7.83 -4.49
C ASP A 275 -16.57 -8.25 -3.33
N ARG A 276 -16.97 -9.29 -2.61
CA ARG A 276 -16.21 -9.86 -1.49
C ARG A 276 -14.84 -10.41 -1.92
N PRO A 277 -14.71 -11.19 -3.02
CA PRO A 277 -13.41 -11.63 -3.50
C PRO A 277 -12.43 -10.48 -3.74
N ARG A 278 -12.88 -9.39 -4.36
CA ARG A 278 -12.05 -8.22 -4.61
C ARG A 278 -11.64 -7.49 -3.33
N ALA A 279 -12.55 -7.34 -2.37
CA ALA A 279 -12.24 -6.74 -1.08
C ALA A 279 -11.20 -7.57 -0.30
N GLY A 280 -11.37 -8.90 -0.27
CA GLY A 280 -10.40 -9.81 0.35
C GLY A 280 -9.01 -9.72 -0.29
N GLU A 281 -8.95 -9.64 -1.62
CA GLU A 281 -7.68 -9.43 -2.33
C GLU A 281 -7.02 -8.09 -2.01
N ALA A 282 -7.79 -6.99 -1.92
CA ALA A 282 -7.25 -5.69 -1.53
C ALA A 282 -6.64 -5.72 -0.11
N ILE A 283 -7.31 -6.39 0.85
CA ILE A 283 -6.79 -6.60 2.21
C ILE A 283 -5.54 -7.47 2.18
N SER A 284 -5.48 -8.51 1.34
CA SER A 284 -4.28 -9.35 1.23
C SER A 284 -3.09 -8.59 0.63
N ARG A 285 -3.32 -7.55 -0.18
CA ARG A 285 -2.25 -6.64 -0.63
C ARG A 285 -1.68 -5.83 0.54
N ALA A 286 -2.54 -5.32 1.42
CA ALA A 286 -2.12 -4.66 2.64
C ALA A 286 -1.34 -5.61 3.56
N ALA A 287 -1.80 -6.85 3.74
CA ALA A 287 -1.06 -7.87 4.50
C ALA A 287 0.33 -8.13 3.91
N ARG A 288 0.42 -8.29 2.57
CA ARG A 288 1.70 -8.47 1.88
C ARG A 288 2.65 -7.29 2.08
N GLN A 289 2.14 -6.07 2.16
CA GLN A 289 2.93 -4.87 2.49
C GLN A 289 3.50 -5.00 3.92
N MET A 290 2.68 -5.39 4.89
CA MET A 290 3.10 -5.55 6.28
C MET A 290 4.22 -6.59 6.45
N VAL A 291 4.18 -7.69 5.68
CA VAL A 291 5.29 -8.67 5.66
C VAL A 291 6.59 -8.04 5.15
N HIS A 292 6.55 -7.23 4.07
CA HIS A 292 7.75 -6.51 3.59
C HIS A 292 8.31 -5.53 4.64
N LEU A 293 7.45 -4.98 5.51
CA LEU A 293 7.84 -4.05 6.57
C LEU A 293 8.28 -4.77 7.86
N GLY A 294 8.33 -6.11 7.88
CA GLY A 294 8.68 -6.90 9.06
C GLY A 294 7.59 -6.93 10.14
N ARG A 295 6.34 -6.60 9.80
CA ARG A 295 5.19 -6.55 10.72
C ARG A 295 4.29 -7.77 10.47
N ALA A 296 4.83 -8.96 10.73
CA ALA A 296 4.20 -10.22 10.40
C ALA A 296 2.88 -10.47 11.16
N ASP A 297 2.82 -10.14 12.45
CA ASP A 297 1.62 -10.31 13.28
C ASP A 297 0.43 -9.51 12.71
N GLU A 298 0.67 -8.25 12.34
CA GLU A 298 -0.35 -7.41 11.72
C GLU A 298 -0.73 -7.90 10.31
N ALA A 299 0.20 -8.54 9.60
CA ALA A 299 -0.11 -9.20 8.34
C ALA A 299 -1.08 -10.38 8.56
N LEU A 300 -0.87 -11.18 9.61
CA LEU A 300 -1.75 -12.30 9.96
C LEU A 300 -3.15 -11.83 10.38
N ASP A 301 -3.25 -10.73 11.13
CA ASP A 301 -4.54 -10.10 11.47
C ASP A 301 -5.31 -9.70 10.21
N LEU A 302 -4.63 -9.05 9.25
CA LEU A 302 -5.22 -8.69 7.95
C LEU A 302 -5.59 -9.93 7.13
N MET A 303 -4.77 -10.99 7.15
CA MET A 303 -5.09 -12.23 6.43
C MET A 303 -6.31 -12.94 7.01
N SER A 304 -6.51 -12.88 8.32
CA SER A 304 -7.73 -13.37 8.98
C SER A 304 -8.98 -12.67 8.42
N ALA A 305 -8.89 -11.35 8.19
CA ALA A 305 -9.97 -10.60 7.54
C ALA A 305 -10.12 -10.96 6.05
N ALA A 306 -9.02 -11.01 5.28
CA ALA A 306 -9.03 -11.33 3.85
C ALA A 306 -9.66 -12.70 3.55
N LYS A 307 -9.44 -13.69 4.43
CA LYS A 307 -9.95 -15.05 4.30
C LYS A 307 -11.34 -15.26 4.90
N ALA A 308 -11.94 -14.25 5.52
CA ALA A 308 -13.24 -14.38 6.19
C ALA A 308 -14.38 -14.80 5.24
N ALA A 309 -14.27 -14.50 3.94
CA ALA A 309 -15.22 -14.99 2.93
C ALA A 309 -15.19 -16.52 2.73
N GLY A 310 -14.14 -17.20 3.20
CA GLY A 310 -14.04 -18.66 3.29
C GLY A 310 -14.27 -19.37 1.95
N GLY A 311 -15.09 -20.43 1.98
CA GLY A 311 -15.42 -21.24 0.80
C GLY A 311 -16.23 -20.53 -0.29
N ARG A 312 -16.63 -19.27 -0.10
CA ARG A 312 -17.27 -18.45 -1.14
C ARG A 312 -16.26 -17.91 -2.14
N LEU A 313 -14.97 -17.99 -1.83
CA LEU A 313 -13.89 -17.60 -2.73
C LEU A 313 -13.58 -18.75 -3.70
N LEU A 314 -13.33 -18.40 -4.96
CA LEU A 314 -12.86 -19.37 -5.95
C LEU A 314 -11.54 -20.03 -5.48
N PRO A 315 -11.29 -21.30 -5.83
CA PRO A 315 -10.07 -22.03 -5.43
C PRO A 315 -8.79 -21.24 -5.71
N ARG A 316 -8.68 -20.67 -6.91
CA ARG A 316 -7.53 -19.85 -7.32
C ARG A 316 -7.30 -18.63 -6.43
N THR A 317 -8.35 -17.97 -5.96
CA THR A 317 -8.24 -16.83 -5.04
C THR A 317 -7.77 -17.29 -3.67
N ARG A 318 -8.30 -18.42 -3.16
CA ARG A 318 -7.85 -19.01 -1.89
C ARG A 318 -6.38 -19.42 -1.96
N ALA A 319 -5.93 -20.02 -3.06
CA ALA A 319 -4.52 -20.35 -3.29
C ALA A 319 -3.62 -19.11 -3.17
N MET A 320 -3.98 -18.01 -3.85
CA MET A 320 -3.24 -16.74 -3.76
C MET A 320 -3.19 -16.21 -2.31
N LEU A 321 -4.31 -16.20 -1.59
CA LEU A 321 -4.35 -15.75 -0.20
C LEU A 321 -3.45 -16.61 0.70
N ASN A 322 -3.48 -17.94 0.53
CA ASN A 322 -2.63 -18.87 1.26
C ASN A 322 -1.13 -18.58 1.05
N THR A 323 -0.70 -18.19 -0.16
CA THR A 323 0.71 -17.82 -0.38
C THR A 323 1.15 -16.59 0.43
N VAL A 324 0.24 -15.63 0.68
CA VAL A 324 0.55 -14.42 1.45
C VAL A 324 0.59 -14.72 2.94
N GLU A 325 -0.36 -15.52 3.44
CA GLU A 325 -0.38 -15.95 4.83
C GLU A 325 0.82 -16.87 5.16
N ALA A 326 1.16 -17.79 4.26
CA ALA A 326 2.36 -18.61 4.38
C ALA A 326 3.63 -17.76 4.47
N TRP A 327 3.68 -16.63 3.74
CA TRP A 327 4.81 -15.73 3.82
C TRP A 327 4.93 -15.03 5.18
N ALA A 328 3.79 -14.61 5.75
CA ALA A 328 3.75 -14.04 7.09
C ALA A 328 4.25 -15.07 8.13
N HIS A 329 3.75 -16.31 8.08
CA HIS A 329 4.24 -17.40 8.94
C HIS A 329 5.73 -17.71 8.76
N ALA A 330 6.22 -17.74 7.51
CA ALA A 330 7.63 -17.96 7.23
C ALA A 330 8.52 -16.88 7.84
N SER A 331 8.07 -15.62 7.83
CA SER A 331 8.85 -14.49 8.37
C SER A 331 9.06 -14.55 9.89
N ILE A 332 8.19 -15.27 10.63
CA ILE A 332 8.30 -15.51 12.07
C ILE A 332 8.75 -16.94 12.41
N GLY A 333 9.17 -17.74 11.42
CA GLY A 333 9.74 -19.08 11.63
C GLY A 333 8.71 -20.18 11.92
N HIS A 334 7.43 -19.98 11.61
CA HIS A 334 6.40 -21.02 11.79
C HIS A 334 6.44 -22.03 10.63
N SER A 335 7.40 -22.96 10.63
CA SER A 335 7.61 -23.93 9.53
C SER A 335 6.36 -24.76 9.22
N GLN A 336 5.68 -25.31 10.24
CA GLN A 336 4.53 -26.19 10.04
C GLN A 336 3.37 -25.48 9.31
N ASP A 337 3.00 -24.28 9.76
CA ASP A 337 1.95 -23.50 9.12
C ASP A 337 2.33 -23.07 7.70
N THR A 338 3.60 -22.72 7.49
CA THR A 338 4.14 -22.36 6.17
C THR A 338 3.94 -23.51 5.18
N TYR A 339 4.40 -24.71 5.53
CA TYR A 339 4.29 -25.88 4.67
C TYR A 339 2.84 -26.29 4.42
N ARG A 340 2.00 -26.29 5.46
CA ARG A 340 0.58 -26.60 5.34
C ARG A 340 -0.11 -25.64 4.36
N LEU A 341 0.07 -24.33 4.52
CA LEU A 341 -0.55 -23.31 3.67
C LEU A 341 -0.03 -23.36 2.23
N LEU A 342 1.26 -23.63 2.01
CA LEU A 342 1.81 -23.80 0.66
C LEU A 342 1.26 -25.05 -0.03
N GLY A 343 1.13 -26.18 0.69
CA GLY A 343 0.50 -27.39 0.15
C GLY A 343 -0.97 -27.16 -0.21
N GLU A 344 -1.75 -26.56 0.70
CA GLU A 344 -3.14 -26.17 0.42
C GLU A 344 -3.22 -25.25 -0.81
N ALA A 345 -2.27 -24.32 -0.98
CA ALA A 345 -2.25 -23.43 -2.14
C ALA A 345 -1.99 -24.17 -3.46
N GLU A 346 -1.15 -25.22 -3.46
CA GLU A 346 -0.93 -26.06 -4.64
C GLU A 346 -2.18 -26.85 -5.02
N ASP A 347 -2.81 -27.51 -4.04
CA ASP A 347 -4.02 -28.28 -4.26
C ASP A 347 -5.11 -27.39 -4.87
N LEU A 348 -5.39 -26.25 -4.21
CA LEU A 348 -6.37 -25.25 -4.65
C LEU A 348 -6.07 -24.65 -6.02
N PHE A 349 -4.80 -24.59 -6.43
CA PHE A 349 -4.43 -24.07 -7.75
C PHE A 349 -4.79 -25.04 -8.87
N THR A 350 -4.77 -26.34 -8.59
CA THR A 350 -5.12 -27.40 -9.55
C THR A 350 -6.61 -27.74 -9.58
N GLU A 351 -7.37 -27.34 -8.56
CA GLU A 351 -8.82 -27.51 -8.52
C GLU A 351 -9.51 -26.80 -9.69
N GLU A 352 -10.45 -27.51 -10.33
CA GLU A 352 -11.31 -26.94 -11.36
C GLU A 352 -12.30 -25.94 -10.73
N ALA A 353 -12.31 -24.72 -11.24
CA ALA A 353 -13.22 -23.68 -10.77
C ALA A 353 -14.55 -23.74 -11.55
N PRO A 354 -15.69 -23.55 -10.88
CA PRO A 354 -17.00 -23.56 -11.55
C PRO A 354 -17.19 -22.37 -12.50
N GLU A 355 -16.40 -21.32 -12.31
CA GLU A 355 -16.46 -20.07 -13.06
C GLU A 355 -15.04 -19.59 -13.40
N PRO A 356 -14.86 -18.85 -14.51
CA PRO A 356 -13.56 -18.30 -14.85
C PRO A 356 -13.06 -17.33 -13.76
N PRO A 357 -11.75 -17.27 -13.50
CA PRO A 357 -11.21 -16.36 -12.50
C PRO A 357 -11.48 -14.90 -12.91
N PRO A 358 -11.75 -14.00 -11.94
CA PRO A 358 -11.90 -12.58 -12.21
C PRO A 358 -10.71 -11.99 -12.98
N SER A 359 -10.93 -10.92 -13.74
CA SER A 359 -9.88 -10.29 -14.55
C SER A 359 -8.63 -9.91 -13.74
N TRP A 360 -8.80 -9.51 -12.48
CA TRP A 360 -7.70 -9.17 -11.58
C TRP A 360 -6.90 -10.38 -11.07
N MET A 361 -7.43 -11.60 -11.18
CA MET A 361 -6.74 -12.86 -10.87
C MET A 361 -5.88 -13.39 -12.02
N GLN A 362 -5.98 -12.82 -13.23
CA GLN A 362 -5.19 -13.28 -14.39
C GLN A 362 -3.68 -13.21 -14.17
N VAL A 363 -3.22 -12.35 -13.24
CA VAL A 363 -1.80 -12.20 -12.88
C VAL A 363 -1.29 -13.34 -12.00
N PHE A 364 -2.18 -14.06 -11.30
CA PHE A 364 -1.79 -15.20 -10.47
C PHE A 364 -1.77 -16.47 -11.32
N ASP A 365 -0.72 -16.63 -12.14
CA ASP A 365 -0.45 -17.79 -12.99
C ASP A 365 0.49 -18.82 -12.32
N GLU A 366 0.91 -19.87 -13.05
CA GLU A 366 1.84 -20.88 -12.49
C GLU A 366 3.17 -20.21 -12.10
N ALA A 367 3.65 -19.24 -12.88
CA ALA A 367 4.89 -18.54 -12.58
C ALA A 367 4.76 -17.74 -11.27
N GLU A 368 3.65 -17.05 -11.05
CA GLU A 368 3.42 -16.31 -9.80
C GLU A 368 3.29 -17.24 -8.59
N LEU A 369 2.61 -18.39 -8.71
CA LEU A 369 2.57 -19.39 -7.64
C LEU A 369 3.98 -19.89 -7.30
N ARG A 370 4.76 -20.31 -8.30
CA ARG A 370 6.13 -20.81 -8.10
C ARG A 370 7.06 -19.74 -7.54
N GLY A 371 6.95 -18.50 -8.02
CA GLY A 371 7.71 -17.36 -7.49
C GLY A 371 7.38 -17.06 -6.03
N MET A 372 6.10 -17.15 -5.66
CA MET A 372 5.69 -17.01 -4.26
C MET A 372 6.20 -18.15 -3.38
N GLN A 373 6.12 -19.41 -3.81
CA GLN A 373 6.68 -20.54 -3.05
C GLN A 373 8.18 -20.39 -2.84
N ALA A 374 8.92 -20.00 -3.90
CA ALA A 374 10.35 -19.73 -3.82
C ALA A 374 10.65 -18.63 -2.78
N LEU A 375 9.89 -17.53 -2.81
CA LEU A 375 10.05 -16.44 -1.86
C LEU A 375 9.75 -16.88 -0.42
N VAL A 376 8.63 -17.55 -0.20
CA VAL A 376 8.18 -18.00 1.13
C VAL A 376 9.20 -18.95 1.75
N LEU A 377 9.63 -19.97 0.99
CA LEU A 377 10.60 -20.95 1.46
C LEU A 377 12.00 -20.34 1.63
N ARG A 378 12.39 -19.37 0.78
CA ARG A 378 13.60 -18.57 1.00
C ARG A 378 13.53 -17.83 2.33
N THR A 379 12.42 -17.16 2.62
CA THR A 379 12.22 -16.45 3.89
C THR A 379 12.25 -17.43 5.06
N LEU A 380 11.57 -18.58 4.95
CA LEU A 380 11.58 -19.60 5.99
C LEU A 380 13.00 -20.13 6.25
N SER A 381 13.84 -20.23 5.22
CA SER A 381 15.21 -20.75 5.35
C SER A 381 16.15 -19.91 6.22
N GLU A 382 15.76 -18.70 6.58
CA GLU A 382 16.46 -17.90 7.59
C GLU A 382 16.26 -18.46 9.02
N HIS A 383 15.17 -19.20 9.24
CA HIS A 383 14.82 -19.85 10.52
C HIS A 383 14.99 -21.37 10.47
N ASP A 384 14.73 -21.98 9.31
CA ASP A 384 14.78 -23.42 9.07
C ASP A 384 15.56 -23.72 7.78
N PRO A 385 16.89 -23.96 7.87
CA PRO A 385 17.74 -24.22 6.71
C PRO A 385 17.26 -25.39 5.83
N GLY A 386 16.43 -26.29 6.37
CA GLY A 386 15.82 -27.40 5.62
C GLY A 386 14.91 -26.95 4.48
N ALA A 387 14.41 -25.71 4.50
CA ALA A 387 13.55 -25.16 3.44
C ALA A 387 14.33 -24.73 2.17
N ALA A 388 15.65 -24.56 2.26
CA ALA A 388 16.44 -23.99 1.16
C ALA A 388 16.47 -24.85 -0.13
N PRO A 389 16.56 -26.19 -0.09
CA PRO A 389 16.52 -27.02 -1.29
C PRO A 389 15.20 -26.90 -2.08
N GLU A 390 14.05 -26.85 -1.39
CA GLU A 390 12.77 -26.63 -2.06
C GLU A 390 12.64 -25.20 -2.58
N ALA A 391 13.09 -24.19 -1.82
CA ALA A 391 13.15 -22.81 -2.27
C ALA A 391 13.90 -22.71 -3.61
N ARG A 392 15.04 -23.42 -3.73
CA ARG A 392 15.84 -23.48 -4.95
C ARG A 392 15.06 -24.08 -6.12
N ARG A 393 14.41 -25.24 -5.91
CA ARG A 393 13.60 -25.91 -6.93
C ARG A 393 12.51 -24.99 -7.49
N HIS A 394 11.77 -24.30 -6.62
CA HIS A 394 10.74 -23.36 -7.05
C HIS A 394 11.35 -22.12 -7.74
N ALA A 395 12.47 -21.61 -7.25
CA ALA A 395 13.17 -20.46 -7.82
C ALA A 395 13.70 -20.75 -9.23
N GLU A 396 14.30 -21.92 -9.47
CA GLU A 396 14.74 -22.34 -10.80
C GLU A 396 13.54 -22.50 -11.76
N ARG A 397 12.45 -23.12 -11.28
CA ARG A 397 11.24 -23.33 -12.08
C ARG A 397 10.59 -22.02 -12.53
N VAL A 398 10.47 -21.03 -11.64
CA VAL A 398 9.86 -19.75 -12.02
C VAL A 398 10.70 -18.98 -13.05
N ILE A 399 12.04 -19.08 -12.99
CA ILE A 399 12.91 -18.47 -14.00
C ILE A 399 12.59 -19.04 -15.39
N THR A 400 12.50 -20.35 -15.52
CA THR A 400 12.13 -21.01 -16.78
C THR A 400 10.74 -20.59 -17.25
N LEU A 401 9.75 -20.53 -16.35
CA LEU A 401 8.38 -20.15 -16.70
C LEU A 401 8.26 -18.69 -17.20
N ARG A 402 9.16 -17.80 -16.76
CA ARG A 402 9.13 -16.39 -17.14
C ARG A 402 9.97 -16.05 -18.37
N GLU A 403 10.72 -17.00 -18.93
CA GLU A 403 11.47 -16.79 -20.17
C GLU A 403 10.54 -16.36 -21.31
N GLY A 404 10.88 -15.26 -22.00
CA GLY A 404 10.10 -14.75 -23.14
C GLY A 404 8.78 -14.05 -22.81
N THR A 405 8.37 -13.98 -21.53
CA THR A 405 7.06 -13.40 -21.14
C THR A 405 7.00 -11.87 -21.13
N GLY A 406 8.15 -11.18 -21.17
CA GLY A 406 8.24 -9.72 -21.06
C GLY A 406 7.98 -9.16 -19.63
N GLN A 407 7.77 -10.03 -18.63
CA GLN A 407 7.53 -9.63 -17.24
C GLN A 407 8.83 -9.31 -16.50
N LEU A 408 9.50 -8.23 -16.92
CA LEU A 408 10.85 -7.87 -16.48
C LEU A 408 10.98 -7.66 -14.96
N ARG A 409 9.97 -7.05 -14.31
CA ARG A 409 10.00 -6.80 -12.86
C ARG A 409 9.92 -8.09 -12.05
N SER A 410 8.98 -8.96 -12.37
CA SER A 410 8.82 -10.23 -11.64
C SER A 410 10.06 -11.11 -11.84
N ALA A 411 10.60 -11.19 -13.06
CA ALA A 411 11.86 -11.90 -13.33
C ALA A 411 13.05 -11.37 -12.51
N LEU A 412 13.12 -10.05 -12.25
CA LEU A 412 14.13 -9.47 -11.36
C LEU A 412 13.96 -9.98 -9.91
N PHE A 413 12.73 -9.98 -9.38
CA PHE A 413 12.46 -10.49 -8.03
C PHE A 413 12.80 -11.98 -7.89
N ASP A 414 12.48 -12.77 -8.90
CA ASP A 414 12.78 -14.21 -8.90
C ASP A 414 14.29 -14.46 -8.94
N ARG A 415 15.04 -13.69 -9.73
CA ARG A 415 16.51 -13.79 -9.77
C ARG A 415 17.17 -13.37 -8.46
N ILE A 416 16.68 -12.32 -7.80
CA ILE A 416 17.17 -11.93 -6.46
C ILE A 416 16.87 -13.03 -5.45
N THR A 417 15.69 -13.65 -5.54
CA THR A 417 15.31 -14.77 -4.68
C THR A 417 16.23 -15.97 -4.91
N LEU A 418 16.47 -16.37 -6.16
CA LEU A 418 17.39 -17.46 -6.50
C LEU A 418 18.83 -17.18 -6.04
N ALA A 419 19.33 -15.95 -6.24
CA ALA A 419 20.64 -15.54 -5.75
C ALA A 419 20.74 -15.64 -4.22
N SER A 420 19.68 -15.24 -3.51
CA SER A 420 19.60 -15.36 -2.04
C SER A 420 19.61 -16.81 -1.59
N VAL A 421 18.87 -17.68 -2.28
CA VAL A 421 18.86 -19.12 -2.00
C VAL A 421 20.25 -19.73 -2.20
N HIS A 422 20.95 -19.44 -3.30
CA HIS A 422 22.33 -19.91 -3.50
C HIS A 422 23.29 -19.44 -2.38
N LEU A 423 23.12 -18.23 -1.87
CA LEU A 423 23.90 -17.76 -0.71
C LEU A 423 23.56 -18.52 0.57
N LEU A 424 22.30 -18.91 0.75
CA LEU A 424 21.85 -19.66 1.93
C LEU A 424 22.28 -21.14 1.85
N THR A 425 22.47 -21.70 0.65
CA THR A 425 22.87 -23.10 0.45
C THR A 425 24.37 -23.33 0.29
N GLY A 426 25.22 -22.29 0.41
CA GLY A 426 26.68 -22.48 0.29
C GLY A 426 27.25 -22.33 -1.12
N GLU A 427 26.53 -21.73 -2.06
CA GLU A 427 26.88 -21.67 -3.49
C GLU A 427 27.16 -20.21 -3.98
N PRO A 428 28.22 -19.54 -3.48
CA PRO A 428 28.47 -18.12 -3.77
C PRO A 428 28.72 -17.81 -5.25
N ASP A 429 29.27 -18.74 -6.04
CA ASP A 429 29.51 -18.55 -7.47
C ASP A 429 28.20 -18.49 -8.27
N ALA A 430 27.27 -19.39 -7.96
CA ALA A 430 25.93 -19.39 -8.56
C ALA A 430 25.15 -18.14 -8.17
N ALA A 431 25.25 -17.71 -6.91
CA ALA A 431 24.69 -16.46 -6.44
C ALA A 431 25.23 -15.24 -7.21
N ARG A 432 26.54 -15.18 -7.45
CA ARG A 432 27.17 -14.09 -8.23
C ARG A 432 26.65 -14.05 -9.65
N PHE A 433 26.50 -15.19 -10.31
CA PHE A 433 25.95 -15.23 -11.67
C PHE A 433 24.56 -14.59 -11.73
N GLN A 434 23.66 -14.98 -10.84
CA GLN A 434 22.31 -14.41 -10.77
C GLN A 434 22.34 -12.91 -10.41
N ALA A 435 23.18 -12.51 -9.45
CA ALA A 435 23.31 -11.12 -9.05
C ALA A 435 23.83 -10.22 -10.19
N LYS A 436 24.78 -10.70 -11.02
CA LYS A 436 25.25 -9.96 -12.20
C LYS A 436 24.14 -9.77 -13.24
N MET A 437 23.28 -10.77 -13.44
CA MET A 437 22.10 -10.63 -14.31
C MET A 437 21.12 -9.57 -13.77
N VAL A 438 20.88 -9.56 -12.47
CA VAL A 438 20.06 -8.52 -11.80
C VAL A 438 20.67 -7.14 -12.03
N MET A 439 21.98 -6.99 -11.83
CA MET A 439 22.69 -5.71 -11.98
C MET A 439 22.62 -5.13 -13.40
N ASN A 440 22.61 -5.97 -14.44
CA ASN A 440 22.46 -5.52 -15.83
C ASN A 440 21.05 -4.98 -16.13
N LEU A 441 20.04 -5.48 -15.42
CA LEU A 441 18.62 -5.18 -15.67
C LEU A 441 18.06 -4.10 -14.72
N ILE A 442 18.61 -3.98 -13.50
CA ILE A 442 18.06 -3.12 -12.44
C ILE A 442 18.06 -1.63 -12.81
N GLY A 443 18.98 -1.18 -13.66
CA GLY A 443 19.06 0.21 -14.12
C GLY A 443 17.82 0.67 -14.92
N GLN A 444 17.05 -0.28 -15.45
CA GLN A 444 15.83 -0.02 -16.21
C GLN A 444 14.58 0.05 -15.31
N ASN A 445 14.69 -0.31 -14.02
CA ASN A 445 13.59 -0.35 -13.06
C ASN A 445 13.75 0.76 -12.01
N SER A 446 12.63 1.37 -11.63
CA SER A 446 12.58 2.46 -10.64
C SER A 446 12.03 2.04 -9.26
N SER A 447 11.63 0.78 -9.08
CA SER A 447 11.00 0.28 -7.86
C SER A 447 11.98 0.17 -6.68
N HIS A 448 11.63 0.79 -5.54
CA HIS A 448 12.36 0.73 -4.27
C HIS A 448 12.43 -0.68 -3.71
N ARG A 449 11.38 -1.48 -3.88
CA ARG A 449 11.33 -2.87 -3.38
C ARG A 449 12.37 -3.78 -4.02
N THR A 450 12.69 -3.54 -5.30
CA THR A 450 13.80 -4.25 -5.97
C THR A 450 15.12 -3.97 -5.25
N TRP A 451 15.32 -2.71 -4.84
CA TRP A 451 16.50 -2.32 -4.07
C TRP A 451 16.47 -2.85 -2.64
N ASP A 452 15.32 -2.92 -1.97
CA ASP A 452 15.20 -3.53 -0.63
C ASP A 452 15.57 -5.01 -0.64
N ARG A 453 15.03 -5.79 -1.58
CA ARG A 453 15.39 -7.20 -1.77
C ARG A 453 16.87 -7.37 -2.12
N LEU A 454 17.43 -6.46 -2.91
CA LEU A 454 18.87 -6.45 -3.20
C LEU A 454 19.70 -6.16 -1.94
N ARG A 455 19.24 -5.28 -1.04
CA ARG A 455 19.89 -5.01 0.26
C ARG A 455 19.85 -6.24 1.16
N GLU A 456 18.75 -6.97 1.21
CA GLU A 456 18.66 -8.25 1.94
C GLU A 456 19.67 -9.26 1.40
N MET A 457 19.67 -9.48 0.07
CA MET A 457 20.65 -10.36 -0.58
C MET A 457 22.09 -9.91 -0.30
N TYR A 458 22.36 -8.61 -0.32
CA TYR A 458 23.67 -8.06 0.02
C TYR A 458 24.09 -8.37 1.47
N ARG A 459 23.15 -8.42 2.43
CA ARG A 459 23.46 -8.82 3.81
C ARG A 459 23.88 -10.29 3.88
N LEU A 460 23.22 -11.18 3.14
CA LEU A 460 23.55 -12.61 3.08
C LEU A 460 24.98 -12.88 2.61
N THR A 461 25.53 -12.03 1.73
CA THR A 461 26.93 -12.17 1.29
C THR A 461 27.97 -11.91 2.41
N ALA A 462 27.57 -11.40 3.58
CA ALA A 462 28.50 -11.07 4.66
C ALA A 462 29.21 -12.31 5.24
N GLN A 463 28.57 -13.48 5.23
CA GLN A 463 29.16 -14.72 5.73
C GLN A 463 30.31 -15.26 4.86
N TYR A 464 30.43 -14.77 3.62
CA TYR A 464 31.44 -15.19 2.64
C TYR A 464 32.53 -14.12 2.42
N ARG A 465 32.68 -13.16 3.34
CA ARG A 465 33.76 -12.16 3.26
C ARG A 465 35.12 -12.84 3.25
N GLY A 466 36.03 -12.34 2.42
CA GLY A 466 37.36 -12.92 2.22
C GLY A 466 37.42 -13.94 1.07
N LEU A 467 36.28 -14.34 0.49
CA LEU A 467 36.26 -15.00 -0.81
C LEU A 467 36.35 -13.94 -1.92
N PRO A 468 37.40 -13.94 -2.77
CA PRO A 468 37.60 -12.89 -3.77
C PRO A 468 36.40 -12.65 -4.68
N VAL A 469 35.70 -13.73 -5.05
CA VAL A 469 34.51 -13.70 -5.92
C VAL A 469 33.32 -12.99 -5.27
N VAL A 470 33.17 -13.11 -3.95
CA VAL A 470 32.09 -12.46 -3.20
C VAL A 470 32.48 -11.03 -2.86
N ASP A 471 33.74 -10.76 -2.54
CA ASP A 471 34.20 -9.40 -2.25
C ASP A 471 34.05 -8.48 -3.48
N GLU A 472 34.38 -8.96 -4.69
CA GLU A 472 34.11 -8.25 -5.96
C GLU A 472 32.61 -7.92 -6.10
N LEU A 473 31.75 -8.91 -5.89
CA LEU A 473 30.29 -8.74 -5.96
C LEU A 473 29.79 -7.72 -4.93
N ARG A 474 30.30 -7.79 -3.69
CA ARG A 474 29.93 -6.88 -2.61
C ARG A 474 30.33 -5.44 -2.93
N GLU A 475 31.45 -5.21 -3.57
CA GLU A 475 31.87 -3.88 -4.01
C GLU A 475 30.95 -3.33 -5.12
N GLU A 476 30.62 -4.15 -6.12
CA GLU A 476 29.69 -3.80 -7.20
C GLU A 476 28.30 -3.46 -6.65
N LEU A 477 27.71 -4.35 -5.84
CA LEU A 477 26.42 -4.13 -5.20
C LEU A 477 26.45 -2.90 -4.29
N GLY A 478 27.51 -2.74 -3.48
CA GLY A 478 27.67 -1.61 -2.58
C GLY A 478 27.71 -0.27 -3.32
N ARG A 479 28.37 -0.19 -4.49
CA ARG A 479 28.37 1.00 -5.35
C ARG A 479 26.97 1.30 -5.88
N ALA A 480 26.26 0.29 -6.37
CA ALA A 480 24.92 0.45 -6.92
C ALA A 480 23.90 0.89 -5.87
N LEU A 481 23.92 0.28 -4.68
CA LEU A 481 23.08 0.66 -3.54
C LEU A 481 23.30 2.13 -3.14
N ARG A 482 24.55 2.57 -3.02
CA ARG A 482 24.88 3.98 -2.71
C ARG A 482 24.38 4.94 -3.80
N ALA A 483 24.51 4.56 -5.07
CA ALA A 483 24.01 5.37 -6.19
C ALA A 483 22.47 5.48 -6.18
N ALA A 484 21.78 4.38 -5.86
CA ALA A 484 20.32 4.36 -5.70
C ALA A 484 19.87 5.26 -4.53
N ASP A 485 20.54 5.17 -3.38
CA ASP A 485 20.25 5.99 -2.21
C ASP A 485 20.45 7.50 -2.50
N ALA A 486 21.51 7.85 -3.22
CA ALA A 486 21.76 9.24 -3.63
C ALA A 486 20.67 9.78 -4.58
N LYS A 487 20.19 8.94 -5.51
CA LYS A 487 19.08 9.28 -6.42
C LYS A 487 17.77 9.46 -5.67
N ASN A 488 17.51 8.62 -4.67
CA ASN A 488 16.32 8.73 -3.83
C ASN A 488 16.33 9.99 -2.97
N ARG A 489 17.48 10.33 -2.34
CA ARG A 489 17.60 11.59 -1.59
C ARG A 489 17.32 12.81 -2.48
N ARG A 490 17.85 12.84 -3.71
CA ARG A 490 17.60 13.93 -4.67
C ARG A 490 16.16 14.03 -5.16
N ARG A 491 15.35 12.96 -5.08
CA ARG A 491 13.92 12.99 -5.43
C ARG A 491 13.04 13.47 -4.27
N LEU A 492 13.53 13.37 -3.04
CA LEU A 492 12.84 13.78 -1.82
C LEU A 492 13.20 15.22 -1.37
N THR A 493 14.27 15.79 -1.93
CA THR A 493 14.67 17.21 -1.81
C THR A 493 14.15 18.03 -2.96
#